data_AF-A0A511HEW1-F1
#
_entry.id   AF-A0A511HEW1-F1
#
_cell.length_a   1.000
_cell.length_b   1.000
_cell.length_c   1.000
_cell.angle_alpha   90.00
_cell.angle_beta   90.00
_cell.angle_gamma   90.00
#
_symmetry.space_group_name_H-M   'P 1'
#
loop_
_entity.id
_entity.type
_entity.pdbx_description
1 polymer ?
#
loop_
_entity_poly.entity_id
_entity_poly.type
_entity_poly.pdbx_seq_one_letter_code
_entity_poly.pdbx_strand_id
1 'polypeptide(L)'
;METALAWPGAGDTGWQHRRRYGGPGPSGRPGRGHGPRLCNDVSYEDPRSIAVKGQYAREKNLGGALIWPHSQGHFLQPTNGHRDPLMDAVKHAFLDP
;
A
#
# COMPACT_ATOMS: atom_id res chain seq x y z
N MET A 1 -2.33 -12.73 -7.88
CA MET A 1 -2.04 -11.93 -9.10
C MET A 1 -3.10 -10.87 -9.17
N GLU A 2 -2.77 -9.65 -8.74
CA GLU A 2 -3.61 -8.50 -9.02
C GLU A 2 -3.19 -8.00 -10.40
N THR A 3 -4.13 -8.03 -11.35
CA THR A 3 -3.95 -7.32 -12.61
C THR A 3 -3.98 -5.84 -12.24
N ALA A 4 -2.80 -5.21 -12.18
CA ALA A 4 -2.69 -3.76 -12.12
C ALA A 4 -3.25 -3.19 -13.42
N LEU A 5 -4.57 -3.02 -13.48
CA LEU A 5 -5.20 -2.03 -14.35
C LEU A 5 -4.73 -0.67 -13.82
N ALA A 6 -3.58 -0.21 -14.32
CA ALA A 6 -3.16 1.16 -14.18
C ALA A 6 -4.24 2.04 -14.83
N TRP A 7 -5.10 2.62 -14.00
CA TRP A 7 -6.11 3.58 -14.47
C TRP A 7 -5.37 4.81 -15.04
N PRO A 8 -5.83 5.43 -16.14
CA PRO A 8 -5.14 6.55 -16.81
C PRO A 8 -4.88 7.81 -15.98
N GLY A 9 -5.20 7.83 -14.67
CA GLY A 9 -4.95 8.92 -13.73
C GLY A 9 -4.06 8.56 -12.53
N ALA A 10 -3.45 7.37 -12.51
CA ALA A 10 -2.64 6.84 -11.41
C ALA A 10 -1.19 7.42 -11.37
N GLY A 11 -1.04 8.74 -11.56
CA GLY A 11 0.21 9.46 -11.27
C GLY A 11 0.49 9.58 -9.76
N ASP A 12 1.23 10.62 -9.33
CA ASP A 12 1.52 10.96 -7.92
C ASP A 12 0.29 11.33 -7.07
N THR A 13 -0.90 10.97 -7.56
CA THR A 13 -2.22 11.12 -6.97
C THR A 13 -2.43 10.24 -5.73
N GLY A 14 -1.45 9.39 -5.38
CA GLY A 14 -1.44 8.61 -4.15
C GLY A 14 -2.19 7.28 -4.24
N TRP A 15 -2.67 6.86 -5.42
CA TRP A 15 -3.48 5.64 -5.58
C TRP A 15 -2.75 4.32 -5.27
N GLN A 16 -1.44 4.28 -5.43
CA GLN A 16 -0.58 3.16 -5.05
C GLN A 16 0.78 3.70 -4.63
N HIS A 17 1.38 3.12 -3.59
CA HIS A 17 2.75 3.44 -3.21
C HIS A 17 3.72 2.43 -3.83
N ARG A 18 4.83 2.91 -4.39
CA ARG A 18 5.91 2.06 -4.94
C ARG A 18 7.24 2.39 -4.29
N ARG A 19 7.99 1.37 -3.85
CA ARG A 19 9.40 1.52 -3.45
C ARG A 19 10.31 0.62 -4.27
N ARG A 20 11.45 1.18 -4.70
CA ARG A 20 12.63 0.42 -5.12
C ARG A 20 13.46 0.08 -3.89
N TYR A 21 13.63 -1.21 -3.63
CA TYR A 21 14.57 -1.71 -2.64
C TYR A 21 15.89 -2.04 -3.36
N GLY A 22 16.97 -1.33 -3.00
CA GLY A 22 18.24 -1.46 -3.75
C GLY A 22 19.45 -0.73 -3.17
N GLY A 23 19.48 -0.50 -1.85
CA GLY A 23 20.71 -0.08 -1.17
C GLY A 23 21.68 -1.25 -0.95
N PRO A 24 22.98 -1.00 -0.74
CA PRO A 24 23.94 -2.07 -0.43
C PRO A 24 23.47 -2.83 0.81
N GLY A 25 23.43 -4.18 0.72
CA GLY A 25 23.12 -5.03 1.86
C GLY A 25 24.23 -4.98 2.93
N PRO A 26 24.07 -5.65 4.09
CA PRO A 26 25.07 -5.69 5.16
C PRO A 26 26.44 -6.26 4.73
N SER A 27 26.52 -6.89 3.55
CA SER A 27 27.75 -7.37 2.91
C SER A 27 28.39 -6.39 1.92
N GLY A 28 27.86 -5.17 1.76
CA GLY A 28 28.34 -4.18 0.80
C GLY A 28 28.05 -4.51 -0.67
N ARG A 29 27.38 -5.64 -0.95
CA ARG A 29 27.01 -6.04 -2.31
C ARG A 29 25.59 -5.54 -2.65
N PRO A 30 25.36 -4.96 -3.84
CA PRO A 30 24.02 -4.65 -4.28
C PRO A 30 23.22 -5.95 -4.38
N GLY A 31 22.07 -6.00 -3.71
CA GLY A 31 21.14 -7.12 -3.85
C GLY A 31 20.77 -7.26 -5.32
N ARG A 32 21.04 -8.42 -5.93
CA ARG A 32 20.63 -8.68 -7.32
C ARG A 32 19.11 -8.60 -7.34
N GLY A 33 18.55 -7.62 -8.02
CA GLY A 33 17.10 -7.54 -8.09
C GLY A 33 16.53 -8.79 -8.75
N HIS A 34 15.43 -9.28 -8.21
CA HIS A 34 14.83 -10.55 -8.64
C HIS A 34 13.87 -10.37 -9.83
N GLY A 35 13.58 -9.13 -10.22
CA GLY A 35 12.73 -8.83 -11.38
C GLY A 35 13.46 -8.90 -12.73
N PRO A 36 12.73 -8.90 -13.87
CA PRO A 36 13.30 -8.97 -15.23
C PRO A 36 14.28 -7.83 -15.56
N ARG A 37 14.20 -6.72 -14.83
CA ARG A 37 15.10 -5.55 -14.95
C ARG A 37 16.14 -5.48 -13.83
N LEU A 38 16.37 -6.57 -13.11
CA LEU A 38 17.29 -6.64 -11.96
C LEU A 38 16.99 -5.59 -10.87
N CYS A 39 15.70 -5.23 -10.72
CA CYS A 39 15.19 -4.34 -9.69
C CYS A 39 14.40 -5.14 -8.65
N ASN A 40 14.41 -4.69 -7.38
CA ASN A 40 13.41 -5.11 -6.39
C ASN A 40 12.40 -3.97 -6.21
N ASP A 41 11.38 -3.94 -7.06
CA ASP A 41 10.24 -3.04 -6.91
C ASP A 41 9.15 -3.75 -6.10
N VAL A 42 8.58 -3.06 -5.12
CA VAL A 42 7.36 -3.50 -4.42
C VAL A 42 6.33 -2.38 -4.50
N SER A 43 5.14 -2.71 -5.00
CA SER A 43 3.93 -1.88 -4.89
C SER A 43 3.12 -2.34 -3.68
N TYR A 44 2.58 -1.40 -2.92
CA TYR A 44 1.80 -1.69 -1.72
C TYR A 44 0.84 -0.54 -1.38
N GLU A 45 -0.05 -0.80 -0.42
CA GLU A 45 -0.97 0.19 0.14
C GLU A 45 -0.41 0.81 1.43
N ASP A 46 -0.63 2.11 1.59
CA ASP A 46 -0.31 2.84 2.81
C ASP A 46 -1.52 3.69 3.26
N PRO A 47 -1.46 4.34 4.44
CA PRO A 47 -2.58 5.16 4.90
C PRO A 47 -3.01 6.27 3.92
N ARG A 48 -2.07 6.81 3.12
CA ARG A 48 -2.39 7.84 2.12
C ARG A 48 -3.19 7.24 0.96
N SER A 49 -2.78 6.09 0.43
CA SER A 49 -3.51 5.46 -0.68
C SER A 49 -4.89 4.99 -0.26
N ILE A 50 -5.02 4.50 0.98
CA ILE A 50 -6.31 4.14 1.58
C ILE A 50 -7.22 5.37 1.70
N ALA A 51 -6.69 6.52 2.17
CA ALA A 51 -7.48 7.75 2.28
C ALA A 51 -8.02 8.23 0.92
N VAL A 52 -7.17 8.23 -0.11
CA VAL A 52 -7.58 8.60 -1.50
C VAL A 52 -8.66 7.67 -2.02
N LYS A 53 -8.52 6.36 -1.81
CA LYS A 53 -9.53 5.36 -2.22
C LYS A 53 -10.83 5.49 -1.44
N GLY A 54 -10.78 5.78 -0.15
CA GLY A 54 -11.96 6.03 0.67
C GLY A 54 -12.70 7.30 0.24
N GLN A 55 -11.99 8.38 -0.08
CA GLN A 55 -12.58 9.58 -0.67
C GLN A 55 -13.29 9.25 -1.98
N TYR A 56 -12.64 8.53 -2.89
CA TYR A 56 -13.25 8.12 -4.16
C TYR A 56 -14.53 7.29 -3.95
N ALA A 57 -14.50 6.30 -3.05
CA ALA A 57 -15.65 5.45 -2.79
C ALA A 57 -16.87 6.28 -2.32
N ARG A 58 -16.64 7.29 -1.45
CA ARG A 58 -17.67 8.22 -0.99
C ARG A 58 -18.18 9.12 -2.12
N GLU A 59 -17.29 9.74 -2.90
CA GLU A 59 -17.66 10.59 -4.04
C GLU A 59 -18.49 9.85 -5.10
N LYS A 60 -18.31 8.53 -5.19
CA LYS A 60 -19.04 7.65 -6.11
C LYS A 60 -20.26 6.96 -5.48
N ASN A 61 -20.59 7.22 -4.22
CA ASN A 61 -21.67 6.56 -3.48
C ASN A 61 -21.58 5.02 -3.54
N LEU A 62 -20.37 4.47 -3.43
CA LEU A 62 -20.17 3.03 -3.36
C LEU A 62 -20.51 2.50 -1.96
N GLY A 63 -20.98 1.25 -1.87
CA GLY A 63 -21.39 0.65 -0.59
C GLY A 63 -20.25 0.36 0.40
N GLY A 64 -18.99 0.48 -0.02
CA GLY A 64 -17.81 0.24 0.83
C GLY A 64 -16.60 -0.24 0.04
N ALA A 65 -15.68 -0.90 0.74
CA ALA A 65 -14.47 -1.51 0.17
C ALA A 65 -14.27 -2.94 0.68
N LEU A 66 -13.55 -3.75 -0.11
CA LEU A 66 -13.08 -5.08 0.28
C LEU A 66 -11.60 -5.00 0.68
N ILE A 67 -11.24 -5.65 1.79
CA ILE A 67 -9.86 -5.77 2.27
C ILE A 67 -9.42 -7.22 2.07
N TRP A 68 -8.27 -7.43 1.40
CA TRP A 68 -7.77 -8.78 1.14
C TRP A 68 -6.25 -8.91 1.29
N PRO A 69 -5.78 -9.87 2.13
CA PRO A 69 -6.41 -10.40 3.32
C PRO A 69 -6.18 -9.45 4.50
N HIS A 70 -7.08 -9.48 5.48
CA HIS A 70 -6.97 -8.59 6.65
C HIS A 70 -5.68 -8.79 7.47
N SER A 71 -5.03 -9.96 7.37
CA SER A 71 -3.79 -10.25 8.10
C SER A 71 -2.56 -9.57 7.49
N GLN A 72 -2.63 -9.15 6.22
CA GLN A 72 -1.56 -8.39 5.59
C GLN A 72 -1.62 -6.94 6.08
N GLY A 73 -0.66 -6.56 6.92
CA GLY A 73 -0.62 -5.25 7.60
C GLY A 73 -0.77 -5.33 9.12
N HIS A 74 -0.96 -6.53 9.69
CA HIS A 74 -0.96 -6.77 11.13
C HIS A 74 0.47 -6.93 11.67
N PHE A 75 0.83 -6.17 12.71
CA PHE A 75 2.12 -6.24 13.37
C PHE A 75 2.01 -6.88 14.77
N LEU A 76 2.60 -8.06 14.96
CA LEU A 76 2.58 -8.75 16.26
C LEU A 76 3.22 -7.91 17.39
N GLN A 77 4.29 -7.20 17.05
CA GLN A 77 5.04 -6.31 17.94
C GLN A 77 5.16 -4.92 17.28
N PRO A 78 4.14 -4.06 17.42
CA PRO A 78 4.15 -2.76 16.76
C PRO A 78 5.18 -1.82 17.42
N THR A 79 5.95 -1.10 16.60
CA THR A 79 6.98 -0.17 17.08
C THR A 79 6.41 1.17 17.55
N ASN A 80 5.19 1.50 17.16
CA ASN A 80 4.51 2.77 17.42
C ASN A 80 3.14 2.59 18.10
N GLY A 81 2.88 1.41 18.67
CA GLY A 81 1.59 1.09 19.30
C GLY A 81 0.44 0.77 18.33
N HIS A 82 0.60 0.99 17.03
CA HIS A 82 -0.41 0.66 16.02
C HIS A 82 -0.24 -0.77 15.53
N ARG A 83 -1.07 -1.67 16.04
CA ARG A 83 -1.06 -3.09 15.67
C ARG A 83 -1.55 -3.32 14.24
N ASP A 84 -2.53 -2.54 13.80
CA ASP A 84 -3.21 -2.70 12.51
C ASP A 84 -3.32 -1.36 11.76
N PRO A 85 -2.21 -0.69 11.42
CA PRO A 85 -2.23 0.69 10.92
C PRO A 85 -2.99 0.86 9.60
N LEU A 86 -3.04 -0.18 8.75
CA LEU A 86 -3.84 -0.12 7.53
C LEU A 86 -5.34 -0.24 7.82
N MET A 87 -5.73 -0.99 8.86
CA MET A 87 -7.13 -1.07 9.30
C MET A 87 -7.57 0.22 10.01
N ASP A 88 -6.69 0.83 10.79
CA ASP A 88 -6.91 2.16 11.36
C ASP A 88 -7.18 3.20 10.25
N ALA A 89 -6.38 3.17 9.18
CA ALA A 89 -6.57 4.03 8.01
C ALA A 89 -7.89 3.75 7.28
N VAL A 90 -8.30 2.48 7.13
CA VAL A 90 -9.61 2.15 6.55
C VAL A 90 -10.74 2.68 7.43
N LYS A 91 -10.66 2.51 8.75
CA LYS A 91 -11.67 3.04 9.68
C LYS A 91 -11.80 4.56 9.52
N HIS A 92 -10.69 5.28 9.55
CA HIS A 92 -10.70 6.73 9.33
C HIS A 92 -11.27 7.09 7.96
N ALA A 93 -10.90 6.38 6.88
CA ALA A 93 -11.32 6.76 5.53
C ALA A 93 -12.83 6.52 5.25
N PHE A 94 -13.46 5.57 5.95
CA PHE A 94 -14.84 5.14 5.67
C PHE A 94 -15.85 5.45 6.78
N LEU A 95 -15.42 5.52 8.05
CA LEU A 95 -16.32 5.67 9.21
C LEU A 95 -16.14 7.00 9.94
N ASP A 96 -14.90 7.47 10.07
CA ASP A 96 -14.54 8.72 10.76
C ASP A 96 -13.77 9.68 9.82
N PRO A 97 -14.36 10.09 8.68
CA PRO A 97 -13.64 10.74 7.58
C PRO A 97 -13.18 12.18 7.83
#